data_AF-A0A2Z5QVR2-F1
#
_entry.id   AF-A0A2Z5QVR2-F1
#
_cell.length_a   1.000
_cell.length_b   1.000
_cell.length_c   1.000
_cell.angle_alpha   90.00
_cell.angle_beta   90.00
_cell.angle_gamma   90.00
#
_symmetry.space_group_name_H-M   'P 1'
#
loop_
_entity.id
_entity.type
_entity.pdbx_description
1 polymer ?
#
loop_
_entity_poly.entity_id
_entity_poly.type
_entity_poly.pdbx_seq_one_letter_code
_entity_poly.pdbx_strand_id
1 'polypeptide(L)'
;MVDAAINISGGTVVVNAEGDGIDSNGTATFSGGTVTVNGPTAGGNNALDSNGDLLLNGGTVTAGSTADMFEAPSSASTSGYLKITDSSALTQGSTIQVTDSSGTVVANYKITKSGVQLVLVSNKNIVKGQSYTVSVTSGSVDAASTTAASGASELGSFTAA
;
A
#
# COMPACT_ATOMS: atom_id res chain seq x y z
N MET A 1 -6.90 -9.19 29.09
CA MET A 1 -7.37 -8.59 27.83
C MET A 1 -7.47 -9.70 26.81
N VAL A 2 -8.37 -9.61 25.83
CA VAL A 2 -8.46 -10.59 24.73
C VAL A 2 -7.96 -9.88 23.49
N ASP A 3 -6.94 -10.45 22.86
CA ASP A 3 -6.39 -9.93 21.62
C ASP A 3 -7.29 -10.41 20.47
N ALA A 4 -7.76 -9.47 19.65
CA ALA A 4 -8.69 -9.73 18.57
C ALA A 4 -7.98 -9.61 17.22
N ALA A 5 -8.04 -10.68 16.42
CA ALA A 5 -7.45 -10.73 15.08
C ALA A 5 -8.40 -10.19 14.00
N ILE A 6 -7.85 -9.50 13.01
CA ILE A 6 -8.56 -9.11 11.78
C ILE A 6 -8.10 -10.02 10.63
N ASN A 7 -9.05 -10.65 9.93
CA ASN A 7 -8.78 -11.52 8.78
C ASN A 7 -9.60 -11.05 7.57
N ILE A 8 -8.94 -10.57 6.53
CA ILE A 8 -9.56 -10.19 5.25
C ILE A 8 -9.13 -11.19 4.18
N SER A 9 -10.08 -12.01 3.73
CA SER A 9 -9.84 -13.09 2.77
C SER A 9 -10.49 -12.86 1.40
N GLY A 10 -11.22 -11.75 1.22
CA GLY A 10 -11.95 -11.47 0.00
C GLY A 10 -12.75 -10.18 0.06
N GLY A 11 -13.40 -9.84 -1.06
CA GLY A 11 -14.18 -8.61 -1.20
C GLY A 11 -13.32 -7.36 -1.42
N THR A 12 -13.97 -6.20 -1.32
CA THR A 12 -13.33 -4.89 -1.45
C THR A 12 -13.55 -4.12 -0.15
N VAL A 13 -12.47 -3.72 0.51
CA VAL A 13 -12.49 -2.91 1.73
C VAL A 13 -11.79 -1.59 1.44
N VAL A 14 -12.49 -0.49 1.71
CA VAL A 14 -11.93 0.86 1.58
C VAL A 14 -12.13 1.57 2.91
N VAL A 15 -11.02 2.01 3.52
CA VAL A 15 -11.01 2.74 4.79
C VAL A 15 -10.51 4.15 4.54
N ASN A 16 -11.27 5.16 4.96
CA ASN A 16 -10.82 6.54 4.98
C ASN A 16 -10.58 6.93 6.44
N ALA A 17 -9.31 6.94 6.86
CA ALA A 17 -8.93 6.99 8.27
C ALA A 17 -8.40 8.36 8.68
N GLU A 18 -8.89 8.91 9.80
CA GLU A 18 -8.32 10.10 10.45
C GLU A 18 -7.33 9.71 11.58
N GLY A 19 -7.59 8.58 12.25
CA GLY A 19 -6.65 7.89 13.14
C GLY A 19 -6.17 6.59 12.50
N ASP A 20 -5.95 5.54 13.28
CA ASP A 20 -5.52 4.24 12.74
C ASP A 20 -6.52 3.68 11.71
N GLY A 21 -5.99 3.07 10.65
CA GLY A 21 -6.77 2.52 9.55
C GLY A 21 -7.35 1.15 9.90
N ILE A 22 -6.60 0.09 9.58
CA ILE A 22 -6.91 -1.26 10.06
C ILE A 22 -6.13 -1.46 11.36
N ASP A 23 -6.84 -1.41 12.49
CA ASP A 23 -6.28 -1.52 13.84
C ASP A 23 -6.71 -2.85 14.49
N SER A 24 -5.74 -3.73 14.71
CA SER A 24 -5.93 -5.03 15.37
C SER A 24 -5.13 -5.11 16.65
N ASN A 25 -5.82 -5.37 17.76
CA ASN A 25 -5.19 -5.74 19.02
C ASN A 25 -4.52 -7.13 18.99
N GLY A 26 -4.54 -7.84 17.87
CA GLY A 26 -3.85 -9.10 17.63
C GLY A 26 -3.17 -9.10 16.25
N THR A 27 -3.19 -10.23 15.55
CA THR A 27 -2.69 -10.36 14.17
C THR A 27 -3.68 -9.81 13.15
N ALA A 28 -3.19 -9.04 12.17
CA ALA A 28 -3.93 -8.65 10.97
C ALA A 28 -3.46 -9.47 9.76
N THR A 29 -4.34 -10.25 9.14
CA THR A 29 -4.02 -11.09 7.96
C THR A 29 -4.84 -10.71 6.73
N PHE A 30 -4.13 -10.46 5.62
CA PHE A 30 -4.70 -10.09 4.32
C PHE A 30 -4.42 -11.19 3.29
N SER A 31 -5.33 -12.15 3.15
CA SER A 31 -5.14 -13.35 2.31
C SER A 31 -5.84 -13.29 0.96
N GLY A 32 -6.73 -12.32 0.75
CA GLY A 32 -7.44 -12.15 -0.52
C GLY A 32 -8.23 -10.85 -0.56
N GLY A 33 -8.84 -10.57 -1.71
CA GLY A 33 -9.59 -9.34 -1.94
C GLY A 33 -8.69 -8.12 -2.17
N THR A 34 -9.32 -6.95 -2.13
CA THR A 34 -8.68 -5.65 -2.31
C THR A 34 -8.91 -4.80 -1.07
N VAL A 35 -7.84 -4.32 -0.46
CA VAL A 35 -7.87 -3.40 0.68
C VAL A 35 -7.16 -2.11 0.31
N THR A 36 -7.85 -1.01 0.53
CA THR A 36 -7.33 0.34 0.32
C THR A 36 -7.53 1.15 1.59
N VAL A 37 -6.44 1.65 2.18
CA VAL A 37 -6.48 2.57 3.33
C VAL A 37 -6.01 3.95 2.89
N ASN A 38 -6.87 4.95 3.08
CA ASN A 38 -6.59 6.35 2.77
C ASN A 38 -6.43 7.14 4.07
N GLY A 39 -5.19 7.51 4.38
CA GLY A 39 -4.79 8.06 5.66
C GLY A 39 -4.30 6.97 6.63
N PRO A 40 -3.99 7.36 7.88
CA PRO A 40 -4.09 8.72 8.42
C PRO A 40 -3.03 9.66 7.83
N THR A 41 -3.34 10.96 7.82
CA THR A 41 -2.39 12.03 7.45
C THR A 41 -2.03 12.93 8.64
N ALA A 42 -2.60 12.64 9.82
CA ALA A 42 -2.15 13.15 11.10
C ALA A 42 -1.17 12.15 11.71
N GLY A 43 0.00 12.64 12.18
CA GLY A 43 1.01 11.80 12.82
C GLY A 43 0.51 11.15 14.11
N GLY A 44 1.26 10.17 14.60
CA GLY A 44 0.86 9.40 15.78
C GLY A 44 -0.12 8.26 15.51
N ASN A 45 -0.36 7.90 14.25
CA ASN A 45 -1.29 6.86 13.83
C ASN A 45 -0.74 6.07 12.62
N ASN A 46 -1.30 4.90 12.34
CA ASN A 46 -0.88 3.95 11.32
C ASN A 46 -2.00 3.58 10.33
N ALA A 47 -1.64 3.36 9.07
CA ALA A 47 -2.61 2.86 8.08
C ALA A 47 -3.02 1.41 8.35
N LEU A 48 -2.05 0.61 8.76
CA LEU A 48 -2.17 -0.78 9.16
C LEU A 48 -1.45 -0.86 10.51
N ASP A 49 -2.20 -1.12 11.57
CA ASP A 49 -1.73 -1.18 12.95
C ASP A 49 -2.11 -2.53 13.55
N SER A 50 -1.11 -3.33 13.90
CA SER A 50 -1.26 -4.66 14.47
C SER A 50 -0.40 -4.77 15.71
N ASN A 51 -1.00 -5.12 16.84
CA ASN A 51 -0.23 -5.48 18.04
C ASN A 51 0.49 -6.84 17.88
N GLY A 52 0.04 -7.68 16.94
CA GLY A 52 0.68 -8.92 16.53
C GLY A 52 1.35 -8.81 15.16
N ASP A 53 1.41 -9.91 14.41
CA ASP A 53 1.93 -9.88 13.04
C ASP A 53 0.97 -9.17 12.07
N LEU A 54 1.52 -8.29 11.22
CA LEU A 54 0.89 -7.82 10.00
C LEU A 54 1.28 -8.73 8.82
N LEU A 55 0.35 -9.58 8.36
CA LEU A 55 0.59 -10.62 7.34
C LEU A 55 -0.06 -10.29 5.98
N LEU A 56 0.79 -10.08 4.98
CA LEU A 56 0.38 -9.83 3.58
C LEU A 56 0.48 -11.11 2.77
N ASN A 57 -0.63 -11.85 2.69
CA ASN A 57 -0.67 -13.23 2.19
C ASN A 57 -1.49 -13.41 0.90
N GLY A 58 -1.32 -12.48 -0.05
CA GLY A 58 -1.89 -12.60 -1.39
C GLY A 58 -3.01 -11.62 -1.73
N GLY A 59 -3.63 -10.98 -0.73
CA GLY A 59 -4.56 -9.86 -0.97
C GLY A 59 -3.86 -8.66 -1.61
N THR A 60 -4.61 -7.85 -2.36
CA THR A 60 -4.10 -6.55 -2.85
C THR A 60 -4.28 -5.53 -1.75
N VAL A 61 -3.18 -5.03 -1.19
CA VAL A 61 -3.17 -4.03 -0.12
C VAL A 61 -2.46 -2.77 -0.61
N THR A 62 -3.17 -1.65 -0.53
CA THR A 62 -2.66 -0.33 -0.85
C THR A 62 -2.98 0.61 0.30
N ALA A 63 -2.00 1.36 0.79
CA ALA A 63 -2.21 2.28 1.89
C ALA A 63 -1.40 3.56 1.66
N GLY A 64 -2.01 4.72 1.87
CA GLY A 64 -1.31 6.00 1.88
C GLY A 64 -1.48 6.67 3.24
N SER A 65 -0.38 6.98 3.92
CA SER A 65 -0.40 7.52 5.29
C SER A 65 0.75 8.47 5.60
N THR A 66 0.86 8.89 6.86
CA THR A 66 2.11 9.43 7.41
C THR A 66 3.20 8.37 7.45
N ALA A 67 4.46 8.80 7.62
CA ALA A 67 5.62 7.92 7.62
C ALA A 67 6.23 7.67 9.01
N ASP A 68 5.78 8.41 10.02
CA ASP A 68 6.38 8.49 11.36
C ASP A 68 6.19 7.22 12.20
N MET A 69 5.08 6.49 12.02
CA MET A 69 4.77 5.29 12.79
C MET A 69 4.75 3.99 11.98
N PHE A 70 5.20 4.02 10.73
CA PHE A 70 5.11 2.89 9.79
C PHE A 70 5.46 1.53 10.44
N GLU A 71 4.45 0.67 10.53
CA GLU A 71 4.61 -0.72 10.90
C GLU A 71 5.03 -1.55 9.69
N ALA A 72 6.17 -2.23 9.79
CA ALA A 72 6.65 -3.09 8.73
C ALA A 72 5.88 -4.43 8.73
N PRO A 73 5.32 -4.87 7.59
CA PRO A 73 4.78 -6.21 7.46
C PRO A 73 5.76 -7.29 7.92
N SER A 74 5.24 -8.32 8.59
CA SER A 74 6.04 -9.41 9.13
C SER A 74 6.79 -10.15 8.03
N SER A 75 8.02 -10.59 8.33
CA SER A 75 8.84 -11.40 7.42
C SER A 75 8.17 -12.74 7.05
N ALA A 76 7.19 -13.18 7.84
CA ALA A 76 6.36 -14.36 7.57
C ALA A 76 5.33 -14.16 6.44
N SER A 77 5.10 -12.91 5.98
CA SER A 77 4.23 -12.62 4.84
C SER A 77 4.65 -13.40 3.58
N THR A 78 3.71 -13.88 2.78
CA THR A 78 4.04 -14.59 1.53
C THR A 78 4.26 -13.63 0.36
N SER A 79 3.57 -12.50 0.33
CA SER A 79 3.83 -11.41 -0.61
C SER A 79 4.95 -10.50 -0.09
N GLY A 80 5.67 -9.87 -1.01
CA GLY A 80 6.52 -8.72 -0.68
C GLY A 80 5.72 -7.42 -0.61
N TYR A 81 6.34 -6.35 -0.13
CA TYR A 81 5.75 -5.02 -0.15
C TYR A 81 6.74 -3.95 -0.59
N LEU A 82 6.22 -2.89 -1.19
CA LEU A 82 6.96 -1.67 -1.47
C LEU A 82 6.59 -0.61 -0.44
N LYS A 83 7.61 0.01 0.16
CA LYS A 83 7.50 1.22 0.97
C LYS A 83 7.99 2.38 0.13
N ILE A 84 7.07 3.23 -0.31
CA ILE A 84 7.34 4.37 -1.18
C ILE A 84 7.27 5.64 -0.34
N THR A 85 8.38 6.35 -0.21
CA THR A 85 8.47 7.62 0.53
C THR A 85 9.06 8.68 -0.38
N ASP A 86 8.22 9.61 -0.85
CA ASP A 86 8.63 10.82 -1.57
C ASP A 86 7.54 11.88 -1.38
N SER A 87 7.62 12.63 -0.28
CA SER A 87 6.60 13.60 0.10
C SER A 87 6.34 14.67 -0.96
N SER A 88 7.30 14.93 -1.86
CA SER A 88 7.12 15.89 -2.95
C SER A 88 6.27 15.34 -4.10
N ALA A 89 6.33 14.02 -4.33
CA ALA A 89 5.57 13.34 -5.38
C ALA A 89 4.21 12.82 -4.91
N LEU A 90 4.08 12.49 -3.62
CA LEU A 90 2.87 11.91 -3.01
C LEU A 90 1.78 12.95 -2.76
N THR A 91 1.24 13.52 -3.84
CA THR A 91 0.26 14.60 -3.80
C THR A 91 -1.18 14.09 -3.98
N GLN A 92 -2.14 14.75 -3.33
CA GLN A 92 -3.56 14.41 -3.49
C GLN A 92 -3.98 14.49 -4.97
N GLY A 93 -4.73 13.49 -5.42
CA GLY A 93 -5.23 13.38 -6.79
C GLY A 93 -4.29 12.62 -7.73
N SER A 94 -3.01 12.48 -7.37
CA SER A 94 -2.06 11.68 -8.13
C SER A 94 -2.28 10.17 -7.96
N THR A 95 -1.79 9.39 -8.91
CA THR A 95 -1.80 7.92 -8.87
C THR A 95 -0.37 7.39 -8.93
N ILE A 96 -0.06 6.51 -7.98
CA ILE A 96 1.14 5.68 -7.97
C ILE A 96 0.89 4.48 -8.88
N GLN A 97 1.84 4.21 -9.78
CA GLN A 97 1.86 3.01 -10.61
C GLN A 97 3.14 2.22 -10.33
N VAL A 98 2.98 0.93 -10.04
CA VAL A 98 4.09 0.00 -9.82
C VAL A 98 4.21 -0.90 -11.03
N THR A 99 5.38 -0.91 -11.65
CA THR A 99 5.68 -1.64 -12.88
C THR A 99 6.74 -2.70 -12.63
N ASP A 100 6.51 -3.92 -13.09
CA ASP A 100 7.48 -5.02 -13.00
C ASP A 100 8.58 -4.92 -14.08
N SER A 101 9.54 -5.84 -14.05
CA SER A 101 10.65 -5.88 -15.01
C SER A 101 10.23 -6.17 -16.46
N SER A 102 8.99 -6.62 -16.69
CA SER A 102 8.44 -6.82 -18.04
C SER A 102 7.81 -5.55 -18.62
N GLY A 103 7.68 -4.49 -17.82
CA GLY A 103 6.97 -3.27 -18.21
C GLY A 103 5.47 -3.33 -17.92
N THR A 104 5.00 -4.36 -17.20
CA THR A 104 3.58 -4.50 -16.83
C THR A 104 3.30 -3.78 -15.52
N VAL A 105 2.27 -2.93 -15.50
CA VAL A 105 1.78 -2.34 -14.25
C VAL A 105 1.07 -3.42 -13.43
N VAL A 106 1.56 -3.65 -12.22
CA VAL A 106 1.08 -4.68 -11.29
C VAL A 106 0.29 -4.11 -10.12
N ALA A 107 0.30 -2.79 -9.92
CA ALA A 107 -0.53 -2.11 -8.94
C ALA A 107 -0.73 -0.64 -9.31
N ASN A 108 -1.92 -0.12 -8.99
CA ASN A 108 -2.25 1.30 -9.06
C ASN A 108 -2.83 1.74 -7.70
N TYR A 109 -2.38 2.87 -7.17
CA TYR A 109 -2.94 3.47 -5.96
C TYR A 109 -3.18 4.97 -6.15
N LYS A 110 -4.45 5.39 -6.08
CA LYS A 110 -4.83 6.79 -6.17
C LYS A 110 -4.77 7.43 -4.78
N ILE A 111 -3.98 8.49 -4.65
CA ILE A 111 -3.88 9.28 -3.41
C ILE A 111 -5.10 10.17 -3.31
N THR A 112 -5.96 9.91 -2.31
CA THR A 112 -7.21 10.66 -2.12
C THR A 112 -7.15 11.69 -1.00
N LYS A 113 -6.15 11.62 -0.11
CA LYS A 113 -5.93 12.58 0.98
C LYS A 113 -4.66 13.41 0.75
N SER A 114 -4.68 14.66 1.19
CA SER A 114 -3.49 15.53 1.21
C SER A 114 -2.62 15.22 2.43
N GLY A 115 -1.31 15.40 2.31
CA GLY A 115 -0.36 15.14 3.42
C GLY A 115 0.08 13.68 3.55
N VAL A 116 -0.15 12.85 2.54
CA VAL A 116 0.43 11.50 2.46
C VAL A 116 1.96 11.61 2.31
N GLN A 117 2.68 10.89 3.15
CA GLN A 117 4.15 10.88 3.21
C GLN A 117 4.73 9.50 2.85
N LEU A 118 3.90 8.46 2.96
CA LEU A 118 4.26 7.09 2.68
C LEU A 118 3.13 6.40 1.93
N VAL A 119 3.49 5.59 0.94
CA VAL A 119 2.58 4.63 0.31
C VAL A 119 3.13 3.21 0.48
N LEU A 120 2.30 2.30 1.00
CA LEU A 120 2.54 0.86 0.99
C LEU A 120 1.75 0.23 -0.15
N VAL A 121 2.42 -0.63 -0.92
CA VAL A 121 1.79 -1.47 -1.96
C VAL A 121 2.24 -2.91 -1.80
N SER A 122 1.28 -3.83 -1.74
CA SER A 122 1.54 -5.27 -1.76
C SER A 122 0.43 -6.00 -2.50
N ASN A 123 0.78 -7.05 -3.22
CA ASN A 123 -0.13 -8.05 -3.77
C ASN A 123 0.68 -9.28 -4.17
N LYS A 124 0.01 -10.33 -4.66
CA LYS A 124 0.67 -11.58 -5.09
C LYS A 124 1.73 -11.43 -6.19
N ASN A 125 1.74 -10.33 -6.95
CA ASN A 125 2.71 -10.04 -8.01
C ASN A 125 3.91 -9.23 -7.50
N ILE A 126 3.85 -8.71 -6.27
CA ILE A 126 4.98 -8.07 -5.58
C ILE A 126 5.74 -9.16 -4.81
N VAL A 127 6.88 -9.58 -5.34
CA VAL A 127 7.66 -10.72 -4.85
C VAL A 127 8.89 -10.20 -4.10
N LYS A 128 9.13 -10.73 -2.91
CA LYS A 128 10.26 -10.37 -2.05
C LYS A 128 11.59 -10.47 -2.79
N GLY A 129 12.45 -9.46 -2.63
CA GLY A 129 13.76 -9.37 -3.27
C GLY A 129 13.74 -8.91 -4.73
N GLN A 130 12.57 -8.81 -5.37
CA GLN A 130 12.47 -8.29 -6.74
C GLN A 130 12.34 -6.77 -6.75
N SER A 131 12.85 -6.14 -7.81
CA SER A 131 12.78 -4.70 -8.02
C SER A 131 11.63 -4.31 -8.95
N TYR A 132 11.01 -3.18 -8.65
CA TYR A 132 9.88 -2.62 -9.37
C TYR A 132 10.13 -1.14 -9.66
N THR A 133 9.70 -0.66 -10.82
CA THR A 133 9.73 0.77 -11.15
C THR A 133 8.45 1.42 -10.62
N VAL A 134 8.60 2.48 -9.84
CA VAL A 134 7.49 3.27 -9.31
C VAL A 134 7.41 4.59 -10.07
N SER A 135 6.23 4.92 -10.56
CA SER A 135 5.96 6.19 -11.25
C SER A 135 4.71 6.87 -10.69
N VAL A 136 4.63 8.18 -10.86
CA VAL A 136 3.49 9.01 -10.46
C VAL A 136 2.88 9.69 -11.66
N THR A 137 1.56 9.74 -11.73
CA THR A 137 0.82 10.52 -12.73
C THR A 137 -0.31 11.31 -12.08
N SER A 138 -0.61 12.49 -12.61
CA SER A 138 -1.76 13.31 -12.21
C SER A 138 -3.05 12.96 -12.97
N GLY A 139 -2.96 12.09 -13.98
CA GLY A 139 -4.11 11.64 -14.78
C GLY A 139 -4.99 10.62 -14.06
N SER A 140 -6.24 10.49 -14.51
CA SER A 140 -7.10 9.39 -14.09
C SER A 140 -6.59 8.08 -14.68
N VAL A 141 -6.26 7.12 -13.82
CA VAL A 141 -5.83 5.77 -14.20
C VAL A 141 -6.91 4.79 -13.78
N ASP A 142 -7.26 3.84 -14.65
CA ASP A 142 -8.08 2.70 -14.26
C ASP A 142 -7.29 1.88 -13.23
N ALA A 143 -7.89 1.59 -12.08
CA ALA A 143 -7.27 0.77 -11.04
C ALA A 143 -6.78 -0.59 -11.56
N ALA A 144 -7.44 -1.15 -12.58
CA ALA A 144 -7.08 -2.40 -13.24
C ALA A 144 -6.09 -2.25 -14.42
N SER A 145 -5.64 -1.03 -14.74
CA SER A 145 -4.72 -0.79 -15.85
C SER A 145 -3.40 -1.54 -15.62
N THR A 146 -2.99 -2.30 -16.63
CA THR A 146 -1.70 -3.00 -16.69
C THR A 146 -0.65 -2.23 -17.51
N THR A 147 -1.00 -1.02 -17.96
CA THR A 147 -0.12 -0.15 -18.75
C THR A 147 0.17 1.13 -17.98
N ALA A 148 1.43 1.57 -18.01
CA ALA A 148 1.83 2.86 -17.45
C ALA A 148 1.14 4.01 -18.18
N ALA A 149 0.66 5.00 -17.43
CA ALA A 149 0.02 6.17 -17.99
C ALA A 149 1.02 7.00 -18.79
N SER A 150 0.56 7.54 -19.93
CA SER A 150 1.36 8.48 -20.71
C SER A 150 1.71 9.70 -19.87
N GLY A 151 2.99 10.07 -19.83
CA GLY A 151 3.47 11.22 -19.06
C GLY A 151 3.62 10.97 -17.55
N ALA A 152 3.60 9.70 -17.11
CA ALA A 152 3.98 9.37 -15.74
C ALA A 152 5.46 9.71 -15.49
N SER A 153 5.74 10.32 -14.35
CA SER A 153 7.09 10.65 -13.89
C SER A 153 7.62 9.50 -13.03
N GLU A 154 8.76 8.94 -13.41
CA GLU A 154 9.42 7.88 -12.64
C GLU A 154 9.99 8.45 -11.33
N LEU A 155 9.70 7.78 -10.21
CA LEU A 155 10.31 8.03 -8.90
C LEU A 155 11.58 7.19 -8.70
N GLY A 156 11.65 6.04 -9.36
CA GLY A 156 12.83 5.18 -9.39
C GLY A 156 12.49 3.70 -9.18
N SER A 157 13.53 2.92 -8.89
CA SER A 157 13.43 1.48 -8.64
C SER A 157 13.39 1.19 -7.14
N PHE A 158 12.44 0.34 -6.73
CA PHE A 158 12.22 -0.06 -5.34
C PHE A 158 12.27 -1.59 -5.25
N THR A 159 13.04 -2.11 -4.30
CA THR A 159 13.09 -3.55 -4.02
C THR A 159 12.02 -3.91 -2.99
N ALA A 160 11.22 -4.92 -3.30
CA ALA A 160 10.22 -5.42 -2.38
C ALA A 160 10.88 -6.13 -1.19
N ALA A 161 10.50 -5.70 0.02
CA ALA A 161 10.88 -6.35 1.28
C ALA A 161 10.00 -7.58 1.54
#